data_AF-A0A497JE30-F1
#
_entry.id   AF-A0A497JE30-F1
#
_cell.length_a   1.000
_cell.length_b   1.000
_cell.length_c   1.000
_cell.angle_alpha   90.00
_cell.angle_beta   90.00
_cell.angle_gamma   90.00
#
_symmetry.space_group_name_H-M   'P 1'
#
loop_
_entity.id
_entity.type
_entity.pdbx_description
1 polymer ?
#
loop_
_entity_poly.entity_id
_entity_poly.type
_entity_poly.pdbx_seq_one_letter_code
_entity_poly.pdbx_strand_id
1 'polypeptide(L)'
;MNNILEKTFESMVDGIAIMDSNYTIVKANSSLANLLGKTKEQLIGEKCYKAIHEKEEPVKECVFKKIKKSKKSESFELYEPRLKKYFSIVQSPILDEKGEIEYVISVIRDITESKKYAEEIRKTKELWENTFNSMRDGVALINVNCDIIRANKSLGELLGKKPEEIEGEKCYKLLHNTDKPIKECLLKKTLKTKKSEDLEYYAKHLDKYISIRESPVFDDKGRLEMVSHVVRDITKRKRAEEELRKYAEELKKSNEFKEIFLDILRHDLLNPVCIIKGMAKVALNEKSEEDIRREIKTIIKNAEKLEKIIEDAAFLGKLESRRELEFEEVNLNELIRKVIEDFSNSFSRKKMNVKLELPNREVIIQANSIIKEIFSNLISNAIKYSPEKSKITVGLKEKRNKKVLIYVKDEGIGVPDEYKRGIFERFKRVKKEGVKGSGLGLAIVKRLVELHNGRVWVEDNTPKGSIFYVELPKKAK
;
A
#
# COMPACT_ATOMS: atom_id res chain seq x y z
N MET A 1 -28.32 65.40 46.48
CA MET A 1 -27.23 64.96 45.59
C MET A 1 -26.06 64.32 46.34
N ASN A 2 -25.57 64.89 47.46
CA ASN A 2 -24.41 64.34 48.20
C ASN A 2 -24.52 62.85 48.59
N ASN A 3 -25.71 62.36 48.97
CA ASN A 3 -25.91 60.95 49.34
C ASN A 3 -25.81 59.97 48.16
N ILE A 4 -26.14 60.41 46.94
CA ILE A 4 -26.09 59.54 45.75
C ILE A 4 -24.65 59.36 45.28
N LEU A 5 -23.87 60.45 45.20
CA LEU A 5 -22.46 60.39 44.78
C LEU A 5 -21.62 59.54 45.73
N GLU A 6 -21.87 59.65 47.05
CA GLU A 6 -21.19 58.81 48.04
C GLU A 6 -21.51 57.33 47.87
N LYS A 7 -22.80 57.01 47.73
CA LYS A 7 -23.26 55.63 47.51
C LYS A 7 -22.71 55.07 46.19
N THR A 8 -22.67 55.87 45.13
CA THR A 8 -22.08 55.45 43.84
C THR A 8 -20.58 55.19 43.98
N PHE A 9 -19.83 56.08 44.64
CA PHE A 9 -18.40 55.91 44.88
C PHE A 9 -18.10 54.62 45.66
N GLU A 10 -18.90 54.33 46.68
CA GLU A 10 -18.76 53.12 47.52
C GLU A 10 -19.24 51.83 46.85
N SER A 11 -20.25 51.89 45.98
CA SER A 11 -20.79 50.71 45.29
C SER A 11 -19.98 50.29 44.05
N MET A 12 -19.01 51.10 43.62
CA MET A 12 -18.17 50.77 42.47
C MET A 12 -17.32 49.53 42.74
N VAL A 13 -17.32 48.58 41.81
CA VAL A 13 -16.52 47.34 41.89
C VAL A 13 -15.03 47.65 41.75
N ASP A 14 -14.68 48.63 40.93
CA ASP A 14 -13.31 49.09 40.78
C ASP A 14 -12.86 49.84 42.03
N GLY A 15 -11.58 49.69 42.40
CA GLY A 15 -10.99 50.47 43.49
C GLY A 15 -10.83 51.92 43.07
N ILE A 16 -11.36 52.87 43.84
CA ILE A 16 -11.25 54.30 43.53
C ILE A 16 -10.52 55.01 44.68
N ALA A 17 -9.49 55.77 44.33
CA ALA A 17 -8.83 56.73 45.22
C ALA A 17 -8.92 58.14 44.64
N ILE A 18 -9.13 59.12 45.51
CA ILE A 18 -8.91 60.54 45.21
C ILE A 18 -7.70 60.96 46.03
N MET A 19 -6.77 61.64 45.37
CA MET A 19 -5.50 62.03 45.96
C MET A 19 -5.25 63.53 45.75
N ASP A 20 -4.63 64.19 46.73
CA ASP A 20 -4.21 65.59 46.59
C ASP A 20 -2.95 65.74 45.72
N SER A 21 -2.57 66.98 45.43
CA SER A 21 -1.36 67.32 44.68
C SER A 21 -0.06 66.84 45.35
N ASN A 22 -0.08 66.39 46.60
CA ASN A 22 1.06 65.85 47.35
C ASN A 22 1.03 64.30 47.46
N TYR A 23 0.28 63.60 46.61
CA TYR A 23 0.13 62.14 46.60
C TYR A 23 -0.60 61.57 47.82
N THR A 24 -1.21 62.40 48.67
CA THR A 24 -1.96 61.94 49.84
C THR A 24 -3.34 61.46 49.39
N ILE A 25 -3.75 60.26 49.80
CA ILE A 25 -5.10 59.78 49.53
C ILE A 25 -6.06 60.57 50.43
N VAL A 26 -6.92 61.39 49.84
CA VAL A 26 -7.96 62.14 50.57
C VAL A 26 -9.25 61.34 50.69
N LYS A 27 -9.48 60.40 49.76
CA LYS A 27 -10.65 59.53 49.76
C LYS A 27 -10.36 58.19 49.10
N ALA A 28 -10.91 57.11 49.64
CA ALA A 28 -10.83 55.78 49.06
C ALA A 28 -12.17 55.06 49.25
N ASN A 29 -12.62 54.31 48.24
CA ASN A 29 -13.82 53.49 48.37
C ASN A 29 -13.52 52.14 49.04
N SER A 30 -14.57 51.45 49.47
CA SER A 30 -14.46 50.14 50.12
C SER A 30 -13.80 49.09 49.21
N SER A 31 -14.01 49.16 47.90
CA SER A 31 -13.39 48.25 46.93
C SER A 31 -11.88 48.39 46.89
N LEU A 32 -11.33 49.61 46.95
CA LEU A 32 -9.88 49.82 47.03
C LEU A 32 -9.30 49.33 48.37
N ALA A 33 -10.01 49.60 49.47
CA ALA A 33 -9.63 49.13 50.80
C ALA A 33 -9.53 47.59 50.85
N ASN A 34 -10.56 46.92 50.37
CA ASN A 34 -10.61 45.46 50.23
C ASN A 34 -9.51 44.94 49.30
N LEU A 35 -9.27 45.62 48.17
CA LEU A 35 -8.25 45.21 47.21
C LEU A 35 -6.83 45.25 47.79
N LEU A 36 -6.54 46.25 48.62
CA LEU A 36 -5.23 46.43 49.25
C LEU A 36 -5.07 45.65 50.56
N GLY A 37 -6.16 45.08 51.09
CA GLY A 37 -6.21 44.42 52.40
C GLY A 37 -6.06 45.39 53.57
N LYS A 38 -6.55 46.63 53.43
CA LYS A 38 -6.46 47.72 54.42
C LYS A 38 -7.84 48.26 54.73
N THR A 39 -7.99 48.99 55.85
CA THR A 39 -9.22 49.76 56.11
C THR A 39 -9.15 51.12 55.41
N LYS A 40 -10.29 51.78 55.17
CA LYS A 40 -10.32 53.11 54.54
C LYS A 40 -9.58 54.14 55.40
N GLU A 41 -9.66 54.03 56.71
CA GLU A 41 -9.00 54.90 57.68
C GLU A 41 -7.47 54.77 57.60
N GLN A 42 -6.95 53.59 57.26
CA GLN A 42 -5.52 53.38 57.01
C GLN A 42 -5.06 53.94 55.66
N LEU A 43 -5.98 54.13 54.70
CA LEU A 43 -5.67 54.68 53.38
C LEU A 43 -5.74 56.20 53.39
N ILE A 44 -6.75 56.78 54.04
CA ILE A 44 -6.96 58.23 54.07
C ILE A 44 -5.85 58.91 54.89
N GLY A 45 -5.22 59.93 54.32
CA GLY A 45 -4.08 60.64 54.90
C GLY A 45 -2.72 60.00 54.62
N GLU A 46 -2.67 58.78 54.08
CA GLU A 46 -1.43 58.10 53.70
C GLU A 46 -1.02 58.44 52.26
N LYS A 47 0.27 58.35 51.97
CA LYS A 47 0.78 58.56 50.61
C LYS A 47 0.45 57.37 49.71
N CYS A 48 -0.04 57.62 48.50
CA CYS A 48 -0.51 56.55 47.61
C CYS A 48 0.55 55.49 47.29
N TYR A 49 1.81 55.90 47.16
CA TYR A 49 2.93 54.97 46.94
C TYR A 49 3.27 54.11 48.16
N LYS A 50 2.98 54.60 49.38
CA LYS A 50 3.13 53.84 50.63
C LYS A 50 1.92 52.95 50.89
N ALA A 51 0.72 53.45 50.61
CA ALA A 51 -0.52 52.70 50.72
C ALA A 51 -0.58 51.51 49.74
N ILE A 52 -0.18 51.71 48.48
CA ILE A 52 -0.31 50.73 47.40
C ILE A 52 0.95 49.86 47.27
N HIS A 53 2.14 50.47 47.24
CA HIS A 53 3.40 49.79 46.94
C HIS A 53 4.31 49.59 48.16
N GLU A 54 3.92 50.06 49.35
CA GLU A 54 4.72 49.99 50.59
C GLU A 54 6.13 50.58 50.43
N LYS A 55 6.24 51.67 49.65
CA LYS A 55 7.49 52.42 49.46
C LYS A 55 7.40 53.77 50.16
N GLU A 56 8.57 54.34 50.48
CA GLU A 56 8.68 55.69 51.05
C GLU A 56 8.75 56.79 49.97
N GLU A 57 8.91 56.41 48.70
CA GLU A 57 8.93 57.35 47.57
C GLU A 57 8.09 56.86 46.39
N PRO A 58 7.61 57.76 45.51
CA PRO A 58 6.87 57.36 44.32
C PRO A 58 7.74 56.51 43.38
N VAL A 59 7.21 55.36 42.96
CA VAL A 59 7.86 54.42 42.03
C VAL A 59 8.42 55.10 40.78
N LYS A 60 9.47 54.50 40.18
CA LYS A 60 10.14 55.04 38.98
C LYS A 60 9.15 55.37 37.86
N GLU A 61 8.17 54.51 37.64
CA GLU A 61 7.09 54.69 36.65
C GLU A 61 5.77 55.13 37.31
N CYS A 62 5.82 56.13 38.19
CA CYS A 62 4.63 56.66 38.85
C CYS A 62 3.73 57.44 37.88
N VAL A 63 2.49 57.02 37.71
CA VAL A 63 1.56 57.68 36.77
C VAL A 63 1.07 59.03 37.27
N PHE A 64 0.97 59.20 38.58
CA PHE A 64 0.73 60.51 39.16
C PHE A 64 1.84 61.50 38.77
N LYS A 65 3.12 61.09 38.69
CA LYS A 65 4.22 61.96 38.18
C LYS A 65 4.00 62.33 36.71
N LYS A 66 3.45 61.44 35.88
CA LYS A 66 3.14 61.72 34.47
C LYS A 66 2.00 62.71 34.35
N ILE A 67 0.93 62.53 35.11
CA ILE A 67 -0.23 63.43 35.15
C ILE A 67 0.14 64.83 35.65
N LYS A 68 1.01 64.93 36.67
CA LYS A 68 1.54 66.23 37.11
C LYS A 68 2.21 67.01 35.98
N LYS A 69 2.82 66.33 35.01
CA LYS A 69 3.47 66.94 33.85
C LYS A 69 2.49 67.18 32.70
N SER A 70 1.62 66.21 32.40
CA SER A 70 0.75 66.26 31.22
C SER A 70 -0.56 67.00 31.46
N LYS A 71 -1.03 67.08 32.72
CA LYS A 71 -2.37 67.54 33.13
C LYS A 71 -3.51 66.86 32.35
N LYS A 72 -3.27 65.63 31.86
CA LYS A 72 -4.22 64.82 31.09
C LYS A 72 -4.42 63.47 31.77
N SER A 73 -5.54 62.82 31.48
CA SER A 73 -5.78 61.45 31.93
C SER A 73 -4.78 60.47 31.32
N GLU A 74 -4.30 59.54 32.13
CA GLU A 74 -3.36 58.49 31.73
C GLU A 74 -3.92 57.12 32.11
N SER A 75 -3.68 56.13 31.26
CA SER A 75 -4.07 54.73 31.49
C SER A 75 -2.86 53.81 31.34
N PHE A 76 -2.74 52.83 32.23
CA PHE A 76 -1.65 51.87 32.19
C PHE A 76 -2.04 50.56 32.86
N GLU A 77 -1.34 49.49 32.49
CA GLU A 77 -1.43 48.21 33.16
C GLU A 77 -0.16 47.98 34.00
N LEU A 78 -0.32 47.53 35.24
CA LEU A 78 0.78 47.25 36.16
C LEU A 78 0.59 45.88 36.78
N TYR A 79 1.67 45.10 36.85
CA TYR A 79 1.73 43.96 37.76
C TYR A 79 2.20 44.43 39.12
N GLU A 80 1.42 44.17 40.17
CA GLU A 80 1.81 44.44 41.56
C GLU A 80 2.31 43.14 42.21
N PRO A 81 3.63 42.96 42.41
CA PRO A 81 4.20 41.72 42.94
C PRO A 81 3.68 41.36 44.32
N ARG A 82 3.40 42.34 45.19
CA ARG A 82 2.89 42.11 46.55
C ARG A 82 1.55 41.41 46.53
N LEU A 83 0.67 41.86 45.65
CA LEU A 83 -0.69 41.35 45.51
C LEU A 83 -0.78 40.18 44.54
N LYS A 84 0.29 39.91 43.77
CA LYS A 84 0.34 38.94 42.67
C LYS A 84 -0.79 39.13 41.66
N LYS A 85 -1.15 40.39 41.41
CA LYS A 85 -2.28 40.79 40.58
C LYS A 85 -1.86 41.78 39.50
N TYR A 86 -2.57 41.76 38.38
CA TYR A 86 -2.47 42.76 37.33
C TYR A 86 -3.59 43.78 37.49
N PHE A 87 -3.25 45.06 37.41
CA PHE A 87 -4.19 46.17 37.51
C PHE A 87 -4.20 46.98 36.23
N SER A 88 -5.40 47.35 35.76
CA SER A 88 -5.59 48.46 34.83
C SER A 88 -5.91 49.70 35.66
N ILE A 89 -5.07 50.71 35.55
CA ILE A 89 -5.17 51.92 36.36
C ILE A 89 -5.39 53.10 35.42
N VAL A 90 -6.50 53.80 35.61
CA VAL A 90 -6.79 55.06 34.94
C VAL A 90 -6.73 56.18 35.97
N GLN A 91 -5.88 57.16 35.73
CA GLN A 91 -5.79 58.34 36.58
C GLN A 91 -6.17 59.59 35.79
N SER A 92 -7.01 60.45 36.38
CA SER A 92 -7.50 61.69 35.77
C SER A 92 -7.31 62.86 36.73
N PRO A 93 -6.74 63.99 36.29
CA PRO A 93 -6.63 65.18 37.13
C PRO A 93 -7.98 65.91 37.24
N ILE A 94 -8.24 66.46 38.42
CA ILE A 94 -9.29 67.43 38.70
C ILE A 94 -8.57 68.75 38.91
N LEU A 95 -8.88 69.72 38.06
CA LEU A 95 -8.19 71.00 38.02
C LEU A 95 -8.98 72.07 38.78
N ASP A 96 -8.28 72.98 39.46
CA ASP A 96 -8.87 74.17 40.07
C ASP A 96 -9.18 75.26 39.03
N GLU A 97 -9.76 76.38 39.48
CA GLU A 97 -10.09 77.53 38.62
C GLU A 97 -8.86 78.17 37.94
N LYS A 98 -7.64 77.91 38.45
CA LYS A 98 -6.36 78.38 37.89
C LYS A 98 -5.73 77.37 36.94
N GLY A 99 -6.37 76.22 36.71
CA GLY A 99 -5.86 75.14 35.87
C GLY A 99 -4.75 74.31 36.52
N GLU A 100 -4.57 74.40 37.84
CA GLU A 100 -3.66 73.57 38.62
C GLU A 100 -4.35 72.32 39.16
N ILE A 101 -3.60 71.25 39.38
CA ILE A 101 -4.15 69.98 39.85
C ILE A 101 -4.57 70.13 41.31
N GLU A 102 -5.87 70.14 41.57
CA GLU A 102 -6.46 70.12 42.90
C GLU A 102 -6.48 68.69 43.45
N TYR A 103 -6.96 67.75 42.63
CA TYR A 103 -6.99 66.32 42.96
C TYR A 103 -6.65 65.44 41.76
N VAL A 104 -6.34 64.18 42.02
CA VAL A 104 -6.24 63.13 40.99
C VAL A 104 -7.15 61.98 41.42
N ILE A 105 -8.12 61.65 40.57
CA ILE A 105 -8.92 60.45 40.74
C ILE A 105 -8.20 59.28 40.07
N SER A 106 -8.07 58.16 40.78
CA SER A 106 -7.49 56.91 40.31
C SER A 106 -8.54 55.83 40.38
N VAL A 107 -8.83 55.20 39.24
CA VAL A 107 -9.66 54.01 39.13
C VAL A 107 -8.75 52.83 38.87
N ILE A 108 -8.84 51.81 39.71
CA ILE A 108 -7.95 50.65 39.75
C ILE A 108 -8.83 49.40 39.57
N ARG A 109 -8.71 48.77 38.41
CA ARG A 109 -9.42 47.54 38.07
C ARG A 109 -8.49 46.34 38.13
N ASP A 110 -8.87 45.29 38.84
CA ASP A 110 -8.18 44.00 38.78
C ASP A 110 -8.47 43.32 37.42
N ILE A 111 -7.42 43.10 36.64
CA ILE A 111 -7.49 42.46 35.31
C ILE A 111 -6.80 41.09 35.30
N THR A 112 -6.52 40.52 36.48
CA THR A 112 -5.74 39.29 36.62
C THR A 112 -6.39 38.09 35.93
N GLU A 113 -7.70 37.90 36.11
CA GLU A 113 -8.43 36.80 35.47
C GLU A 113 -8.46 36.96 33.95
N SER A 114 -8.69 38.18 33.47
CA SER A 114 -8.66 38.49 32.03
C SER A 114 -7.32 38.14 31.39
N LYS A 115 -6.19 38.51 32.04
CA LYS A 115 -4.84 38.15 31.58
C LYS A 115 -4.60 36.64 31.61
N LYS A 116 -5.07 35.93 32.64
CA LYS A 116 -4.94 34.46 32.75
C LYS A 116 -5.68 33.76 31.62
N TYR A 117 -6.94 34.12 31.36
CA TYR A 117 -7.72 33.53 30.27
C TYR A 117 -7.12 33.84 28.90
N ALA A 118 -6.66 35.06 28.67
CA ALA A 118 -5.98 35.41 27.41
C ALA A 118 -4.73 34.55 27.18
N GLU A 119 -3.93 34.33 28.22
CA GLU A 119 -2.73 33.50 28.15
C GLU A 119 -3.06 32.01 27.97
N GLU A 120 -4.09 31.50 28.63
CA GLU A 120 -4.56 30.12 28.45
C GLU A 120 -5.07 29.86 27.03
N ILE A 121 -5.84 30.80 26.48
CA ILE A 121 -6.28 30.76 25.08
C ILE A 121 -5.07 30.76 24.14
N ARG A 122 -4.09 31.63 24.38
CA ARG A 122 -2.86 31.70 23.58
C ARG A 122 -2.10 30.37 23.60
N LYS A 123 -1.86 29.81 24.78
CA LYS A 123 -1.17 28.50 24.95
C LYS A 123 -1.95 27.37 24.30
N THR A 124 -3.27 27.34 24.46
CA THR A 124 -4.12 26.31 23.86
C THR A 124 -4.10 26.38 22.34
N LYS A 125 -4.14 27.60 21.78
CA LYS A 125 -4.00 27.83 20.33
C LYS A 125 -2.64 27.34 19.83
N GLU A 126 -1.55 27.71 20.50
CA GLU A 126 -0.20 27.29 20.13
C GLU A 126 -0.03 25.76 20.19
N LEU A 127 -0.55 25.13 21.25
CA LEU A 127 -0.53 23.67 21.37
C LEU A 127 -1.31 23.00 20.23
N TRP A 128 -2.50 23.50 19.91
CA TRP A 128 -3.30 23.00 18.80
C TRP A 128 -2.56 23.14 17.46
N GLU A 129 -1.98 24.31 17.16
CA GLU A 129 -1.24 24.54 15.92
C GLU A 129 -0.01 23.62 15.81
N ASN A 130 0.74 23.48 16.89
CA ASN A 130 1.93 22.63 16.92
C ASN A 130 1.58 21.16 16.75
N THR A 131 0.55 20.68 17.45
CA THR A 131 0.11 19.28 17.33
C THR A 131 -0.41 18.98 15.93
N PHE A 132 -1.25 19.85 15.37
CA PHE A 132 -1.80 19.73 14.02
C PHE A 132 -0.71 19.69 12.94
N ASN A 133 0.30 20.55 13.05
CA ASN A 133 1.43 20.61 12.11
C ASN A 133 2.50 19.54 12.31
N SER A 134 2.56 18.90 13.48
CA SER A 134 3.48 17.79 13.74
C SER A 134 3.03 16.45 13.17
N MET A 135 1.76 16.33 12.74
CA MET A 135 1.23 15.11 12.15
C MET A 135 1.90 14.81 10.81
N ARG A 136 2.30 13.56 10.57
CA ARG A 136 2.92 13.14 9.30
C ARG A 136 1.92 13.05 8.14
N ASP A 137 0.67 12.72 8.45
CA ASP A 137 -0.38 12.67 7.46
C ASP A 137 -0.79 14.09 7.07
N GLY A 138 -1.15 14.31 5.81
CA GLY A 138 -1.75 15.56 5.38
C GLY A 138 -3.17 15.66 5.94
N VAL A 139 -3.50 16.77 6.59
CA VAL A 139 -4.82 16.98 7.17
C VAL A 139 -5.37 18.32 6.71
N ALA A 140 -6.63 18.31 6.25
CA ALA A 140 -7.42 19.50 6.01
C ALA A 140 -8.75 19.44 6.75
N LEU A 141 -9.22 20.59 7.22
CA LEU A 141 -10.59 20.78 7.68
C LEU A 141 -11.37 21.47 6.57
N ILE A 142 -12.43 20.83 6.10
CA ILE A 142 -13.23 21.29 4.96
C ILE A 142 -14.65 21.54 5.43
N ASN A 143 -15.20 22.73 5.19
CA ASN A 143 -16.58 23.03 5.57
C ASN A 143 -17.61 22.37 4.63
N VAL A 144 -18.89 22.47 4.97
CA VAL A 144 -20.01 21.96 4.14
C VAL A 144 -20.09 22.56 2.73
N ASN A 145 -19.50 23.75 2.52
CA ASN A 145 -19.42 24.45 1.24
C ASN A 145 -18.20 24.05 0.40
N CYS A 146 -17.42 23.07 0.86
CA CYS A 146 -16.19 22.58 0.22
C CYS A 146 -15.02 23.57 0.24
N ASP A 147 -15.04 24.56 1.15
CA ASP A 147 -13.91 25.44 1.41
C ASP A 147 -12.95 24.78 2.39
N ILE A 148 -11.66 24.83 2.07
CA ILE A 148 -10.62 24.37 3.01
C ILE A 148 -10.45 25.46 4.06
N ILE A 149 -10.90 25.17 5.29
CA ILE A 149 -10.81 26.10 6.42
C ILE A 149 -9.42 26.10 7.02
N ARG A 150 -8.80 24.92 7.12
CA ARG A 150 -7.44 24.74 7.64
C ARG A 150 -6.72 23.64 6.89
N ALA A 151 -5.41 23.79 6.74
CA ALA A 151 -4.51 22.75 6.23
C ALA A 151 -3.27 22.65 7.11
N ASN A 152 -2.80 21.43 7.40
CA ASN A 152 -1.55 21.26 8.13
C ASN A 152 -0.34 21.33 7.20
N LYS A 153 0.84 21.50 7.81
CA LYS A 153 2.12 21.55 7.11
C LYS A 153 2.35 20.36 6.18
N SER A 154 2.04 19.14 6.62
CA SER A 154 2.25 17.92 5.85
C SER A 154 1.38 17.84 4.58
N LEU A 155 0.16 18.39 4.61
CA LEU A 155 -0.65 18.52 3.41
C LEU A 155 -0.04 19.53 2.43
N GLY A 156 0.48 20.65 2.96
CA GLY A 156 1.23 21.61 2.17
C GLY A 156 2.43 21.00 1.46
N GLU A 157 3.26 20.24 2.19
CA GLU A 157 4.41 19.51 1.64
C GLU A 157 3.99 18.49 0.58
N LEU A 158 2.89 17.76 0.78
CA LEU A 158 2.35 16.80 -0.19
C LEU A 158 1.92 17.47 -1.50
N LEU A 159 1.34 18.68 -1.43
CA LEU A 159 0.84 19.44 -2.57
C LEU A 159 1.87 20.43 -3.15
N GLY A 160 3.04 20.57 -2.52
CA GLY A 160 4.06 21.55 -2.91
C GLY A 160 3.63 23.00 -2.71
N LYS A 161 2.77 23.28 -1.73
CA LYS A 161 2.20 24.61 -1.44
C LYS A 161 2.32 24.94 0.05
N LYS A 162 2.30 26.22 0.41
CA LYS A 162 2.17 26.60 1.82
C LYS A 162 0.71 26.44 2.28
N PRO A 163 0.44 26.09 3.56
CA PRO A 163 -0.91 25.99 4.08
C PRO A 163 -1.77 27.23 3.84
N GLU A 164 -1.19 28.42 3.93
CA GLU A 164 -1.89 29.70 3.75
C GLU A 164 -2.35 29.92 2.30
N GLU A 165 -1.74 29.23 1.33
CA GLU A 165 -2.16 29.24 -0.08
C GLU A 165 -3.25 28.20 -0.38
N ILE A 166 -3.47 27.28 0.54
CA ILE A 166 -4.47 26.20 0.45
C ILE A 166 -5.76 26.62 1.16
N GLU A 167 -5.64 27.31 2.29
CA GLU A 167 -6.75 27.82 3.07
C GLU A 167 -7.58 28.84 2.27
N GLY A 168 -8.91 28.69 2.32
CA GLY A 168 -9.86 29.50 1.56
C GLY A 168 -10.15 28.99 0.13
N GLU A 169 -9.33 28.10 -0.43
CA GLU A 169 -9.61 27.51 -1.74
C GLU A 169 -10.69 26.41 -1.66
N LYS A 170 -11.36 26.18 -2.80
CA LYS A 170 -12.29 25.05 -2.95
C LYS A 170 -11.52 23.75 -3.11
N CYS A 171 -11.86 22.74 -2.31
CA CYS A 171 -11.14 21.46 -2.30
C CYS A 171 -11.09 20.78 -3.67
N TYR A 172 -12.17 20.85 -4.45
CA TYR A 172 -12.24 20.25 -5.78
C TYR A 172 -11.43 21.01 -6.83
N LYS A 173 -11.29 22.33 -6.68
CA LYS A 173 -10.46 23.16 -7.55
C LYS A 173 -8.99 22.86 -7.32
N LEU A 174 -8.59 22.78 -6.04
CA LEU A 174 -7.21 22.47 -5.67
C LEU A 174 -6.81 21.03 -6.04
N LEU A 175 -7.64 20.03 -5.70
CA LEU A 175 -7.26 18.62 -5.80
C LEU A 175 -7.64 17.97 -7.15
N HIS A 176 -8.63 18.51 -7.85
CA HIS A 176 -9.13 17.92 -9.10
C HIS A 176 -9.08 18.88 -10.30
N ASN A 177 -8.68 20.13 -10.09
CA ASN A 177 -8.67 21.16 -11.13
C ASN A 177 -10.03 21.28 -11.85
N THR A 178 -11.12 21.22 -11.09
CA THR A 178 -12.49 21.35 -11.58
C THR A 178 -13.20 22.54 -10.94
N ASP A 179 -14.26 23.05 -11.57
CA ASP A 179 -15.09 24.13 -11.02
C ASP A 179 -16.22 23.63 -10.10
N LYS A 180 -16.38 22.31 -10.01
CA LYS A 180 -17.40 21.66 -9.17
C LYS A 180 -16.90 20.31 -8.64
N PRO A 181 -17.51 19.79 -7.56
CA PRO A 181 -17.19 18.46 -7.05
C PRO A 181 -17.32 17.39 -8.14
N ILE A 182 -16.36 16.46 -8.18
CA ILE A 182 -16.36 15.33 -9.11
C ILE A 182 -17.53 14.37 -8.82
N LYS A 183 -17.91 13.54 -9.80
CA LYS A 183 -19.06 12.63 -9.68
C LYS A 183 -18.96 11.68 -8.47
N GLU A 184 -17.78 11.13 -8.22
CA GLU A 184 -17.48 10.24 -7.10
C GLU A 184 -16.67 10.97 -6.01
N CYS A 185 -17.18 12.13 -5.58
CA CYS A 185 -16.54 12.94 -4.56
C CYS A 185 -16.76 12.34 -3.16
N LEU A 186 -15.68 11.90 -2.51
CA LEU A 186 -15.71 11.36 -1.14
C LEU A 186 -16.35 12.36 -0.17
N LEU A 187 -15.97 13.64 -0.25
CA LEU A 187 -16.53 14.70 0.59
C LEU A 187 -18.05 14.79 0.48
N LYS A 188 -18.61 14.74 -0.73
CA LYS A 188 -20.06 14.77 -0.92
C LYS A 188 -20.74 13.54 -0.34
N LYS A 189 -20.09 12.38 -0.41
CA LYS A 189 -20.58 11.15 0.23
C LYS A 189 -20.58 11.32 1.75
N THR A 190 -19.46 11.72 2.35
CA THR A 190 -19.31 11.97 3.80
C THR A 190 -20.33 12.98 4.32
N LEU A 191 -20.50 14.11 3.61
CA LEU A 191 -21.49 15.15 3.96
C LEU A 191 -22.93 14.61 3.94
N LYS A 192 -23.26 13.72 3.00
CA LYS A 192 -24.59 13.11 2.88
C LYS A 192 -24.82 12.01 3.91
N THR A 193 -23.85 11.12 4.11
CA THR A 193 -23.99 9.94 4.98
C THR A 193 -23.79 10.30 6.45
N LYS A 194 -23.08 11.40 6.74
CA LYS A 194 -22.64 11.79 8.10
C LYS A 194 -21.88 10.68 8.81
N LYS A 195 -21.20 9.82 8.04
CA LYS A 195 -20.36 8.73 8.53
C LYS A 195 -18.96 8.88 7.95
N SER A 196 -17.99 8.28 8.61
CA SER A 196 -16.63 8.26 8.07
C SER A 196 -16.58 7.40 6.81
N GLU A 197 -15.82 7.88 5.82
CA GLU A 197 -15.62 7.21 4.54
C GLU A 197 -14.11 7.13 4.26
N ASP A 198 -13.69 6.09 3.54
CA ASP A 198 -12.29 5.91 3.15
C ASP A 198 -12.15 5.44 1.70
N LEU A 199 -11.01 5.78 1.11
CA LEU A 199 -10.66 5.45 -0.26
C LEU A 199 -9.15 5.27 -0.39
N GLU A 200 -8.73 4.17 -1.03
CA GLU A 200 -7.34 3.97 -1.44
C GLU A 200 -7.26 3.93 -2.96
N TYR A 201 -6.35 4.71 -3.54
CA TYR A 201 -6.11 4.69 -4.98
C TYR A 201 -4.70 5.13 -5.33
N TYR A 202 -4.31 4.92 -6.59
CA TYR A 202 -3.04 5.38 -7.13
C TYR A 202 -3.22 6.77 -7.77
N ALA A 203 -2.64 7.78 -7.13
CA ALA A 203 -2.68 9.16 -7.58
C ALA A 203 -1.58 9.39 -8.63
N LYS A 204 -1.94 9.25 -9.91
CA LYS A 204 -1.00 9.36 -11.05
C LYS A 204 -0.18 10.65 -11.05
N HIS A 205 -0.78 11.78 -10.67
CA HIS A 205 -0.12 13.08 -10.66
C HIS A 205 0.96 13.22 -9.57
N LEU A 206 0.92 12.39 -8.53
CA LEU A 206 1.92 12.35 -7.46
C LEU A 206 2.84 11.12 -7.55
N ASP A 207 2.57 10.20 -8.48
CA ASP A 207 3.20 8.88 -8.55
C ASP A 207 3.20 8.12 -7.20
N LYS A 208 2.06 8.17 -6.49
CA LYS A 208 1.92 7.62 -5.13
C LYS A 208 0.62 6.88 -4.94
N TYR A 209 0.64 5.85 -4.09
CA TYR A 209 -0.59 5.30 -3.54
C TYR A 209 -1.03 6.13 -2.34
N ILE A 210 -2.26 6.61 -2.37
CA ILE A 210 -2.83 7.49 -1.37
C ILE A 210 -4.02 6.80 -0.70
N SER A 211 -4.07 6.88 0.63
CA SER A 211 -5.25 6.57 1.43
C SER A 211 -5.86 7.88 1.92
N ILE A 212 -7.13 8.08 1.62
CA ILE A 212 -7.92 9.19 2.10
C ILE A 212 -8.92 8.66 3.12
N ARG A 213 -9.02 9.34 4.26
CA ARG A 213 -10.06 9.13 5.25
C ARG A 213 -10.75 10.45 5.53
N GLU A 214 -12.06 10.46 5.42
CA GLU A 214 -12.88 11.61 5.75
C GLU A 214 -13.79 11.29 6.93
N SER A 215 -13.77 12.17 7.92
CA SER A 215 -14.57 12.03 9.13
C SER A 215 -15.39 13.30 9.39
N PRO A 216 -16.71 13.18 9.60
CA PRO A 216 -17.55 14.34 9.90
C PRO A 216 -17.21 14.94 11.26
N VAL A 217 -17.23 16.28 11.33
CA VAL A 217 -17.03 17.08 12.54
C VAL A 217 -18.32 17.86 12.78
N PHE A 218 -18.86 17.76 14.00
CA PHE A 218 -20.13 18.34 14.39
C PHE A 218 -19.95 19.53 15.34
N ASP A 219 -20.83 20.53 15.22
CA ASP A 219 -20.89 21.67 16.13
C ASP A 219 -21.46 21.27 17.52
N ASP A 220 -21.47 22.23 18.44
CA ASP A 220 -22.05 22.11 19.79
C ASP A 220 -23.54 21.73 19.81
N LYS A 221 -24.24 21.93 18.69
CA LYS A 221 -25.66 21.61 18.49
C LYS A 221 -25.87 20.29 17.74
N GLY A 222 -24.80 19.53 17.49
CA GLY A 222 -24.85 18.24 16.79
C GLY A 222 -25.10 18.35 15.28
N ARG A 223 -24.97 19.54 14.70
CA ARG A 223 -25.08 19.77 13.25
C ARG A 223 -23.73 19.56 12.60
N LEU A 224 -23.73 19.01 11.39
CA LEU A 224 -22.50 18.80 10.64
C LEU A 224 -21.91 20.16 10.25
N GLU A 225 -20.72 20.46 10.76
CA GLU A 225 -20.04 21.73 10.56
C GLU A 225 -18.95 21.60 9.48
N MET A 226 -18.15 20.54 9.59
CA MET A 226 -16.96 20.32 8.78
C MET A 226 -16.72 18.82 8.54
N VAL A 227 -15.72 18.53 7.72
CA VAL A 227 -15.14 17.21 7.49
C VAL A 227 -13.64 17.31 7.70
N SER A 228 -13.10 16.43 8.54
CA SER A 228 -11.67 16.19 8.66
C SER A 228 -11.23 15.28 7.53
N HIS A 229 -10.44 15.81 6.60
CA HIS A 229 -9.88 15.11 5.45
C HIS A 229 -8.43 14.76 5.74
N VAL A 230 -8.14 13.47 5.90
CA VAL A 230 -6.80 12.94 6.19
C VAL A 230 -6.27 12.20 4.97
N VAL A 231 -5.07 12.54 4.53
CA VAL A 231 -4.38 11.99 3.37
C VAL A 231 -3.07 11.36 3.81
N ARG A 232 -2.91 10.07 3.54
CA ARG A 232 -1.72 9.30 3.88
C ARG A 232 -1.09 8.69 2.63
N ASP A 233 0.22 8.88 2.50
CA ASP A 233 1.04 8.14 1.52
C ASP A 233 1.23 6.69 2.01
N ILE A 234 0.62 5.76 1.28
CA ILE A 234 0.67 4.32 1.56
C ILE A 234 1.54 3.57 0.54
N THR A 235 2.37 4.28 -0.23
CA THR A 235 3.19 3.70 -1.31
C THR A 235 4.11 2.59 -0.81
N LYS A 236 4.80 2.82 0.33
CA LYS A 236 5.67 1.81 0.93
C LYS A 236 4.91 0.55 1.31
N ARG A 237 3.70 0.70 1.89
CA ARG A 237 2.84 -0.43 2.27
C ARG A 237 2.38 -1.20 1.04
N LYS A 238 1.88 -0.54 -0.01
CA LYS A 238 1.42 -1.20 -1.24
C LYS A 238 2.55 -1.92 -1.97
N ARG A 239 3.75 -1.36 -2.01
CA ARG A 239 4.93 -2.04 -2.59
C ARG A 239 5.31 -3.30 -1.79
N ALA A 240 5.33 -3.21 -0.47
CA ALA A 240 5.61 -4.36 0.39
C ALA A 240 4.53 -5.46 0.26
N GLU A 241 3.25 -5.08 0.18
CA GLU A 241 2.14 -6.02 -0.05
C GLU A 241 2.30 -6.77 -1.39
N GLU A 242 2.68 -6.07 -2.46
CA GLU A 242 2.90 -6.67 -3.78
C GLU A 242 4.13 -7.58 -3.80
N GLU A 243 5.24 -7.18 -3.16
CA GLU A 243 6.43 -8.02 -3.01
C GLU A 243 6.12 -9.29 -2.22
N LEU A 244 5.42 -9.17 -1.09
CA LEU A 244 4.98 -10.31 -0.30
C LEU A 244 4.08 -11.25 -1.10
N ARG A 245 3.17 -10.70 -1.91
CA ARG A 245 2.31 -11.49 -2.79
C ARG A 245 3.13 -12.30 -3.81
N LYS A 246 4.13 -11.67 -4.44
CA LYS A 246 5.03 -12.35 -5.38
C LYS A 246 5.81 -13.47 -4.69
N TYR A 247 6.41 -13.19 -3.53
CA TYR A 247 7.12 -14.21 -2.75
C TYR A 247 6.21 -15.37 -2.31
N ALA A 248 4.97 -15.10 -1.92
CA ALA A 248 4.02 -16.14 -1.54
C ALA A 248 3.68 -17.04 -2.74
N GLU A 249 3.51 -16.46 -3.93
CA GLU A 249 3.25 -17.23 -5.15
C GLU A 249 4.46 -18.08 -5.57
N GLU A 250 5.67 -17.53 -5.47
CA GLU A 250 6.92 -18.27 -5.72
C GLU A 250 7.11 -19.41 -4.71
N LEU A 251 6.87 -19.15 -3.42
CA LEU A 251 6.96 -20.15 -2.38
C LEU A 251 5.96 -21.28 -2.61
N LYS A 252 4.73 -20.95 -3.01
CA LYS A 252 3.71 -21.94 -3.36
C LYS A 252 4.17 -22.84 -4.51
N LYS A 253 4.67 -22.26 -5.61
CA LYS A 253 5.21 -23.01 -6.76
C LYS A 253 6.39 -23.90 -6.35
N SER A 254 7.30 -23.39 -5.53
CA SER A 254 8.43 -24.16 -5.01
C SER A 254 7.97 -25.34 -4.14
N ASN A 255 6.96 -25.14 -3.29
CA ASN A 255 6.44 -26.19 -2.43
C ASN A 255 5.72 -27.28 -3.23
N GLU A 256 4.88 -26.91 -4.20
CA GLU A 256 4.26 -27.85 -5.14
C GLU A 256 5.31 -28.67 -5.89
N PHE A 257 6.40 -28.04 -6.35
CA PHE A 257 7.50 -28.76 -7.00
C PHE A 257 8.23 -29.74 -6.06
N LYS A 258 8.45 -29.35 -4.80
CA LYS A 258 9.08 -30.24 -3.80
C LYS A 258 8.28 -31.52 -3.58
N GLU A 259 6.97 -31.41 -3.42
CA GLU A 259 6.07 -32.57 -3.27
C GLU A 259 6.15 -33.48 -4.51
N ILE A 260 6.05 -32.88 -5.70
CA ILE A 260 6.20 -33.56 -7.00
C ILE A 260 7.54 -34.30 -7.08
N PHE A 261 8.63 -33.71 -6.59
CA PHE A 261 9.95 -34.34 -6.62
C PHE A 261 10.06 -35.51 -5.66
N LEU A 262 9.57 -35.36 -4.43
CA LEU A 262 9.54 -36.41 -3.41
C LEU A 262 8.75 -37.64 -3.88
N ASP A 263 7.63 -37.43 -4.58
CA ASP A 263 6.82 -38.52 -5.13
C ASP A 263 7.57 -39.34 -6.20
N ILE A 264 8.38 -38.70 -7.07
CA ILE A 264 9.23 -39.42 -8.05
C ILE A 264 10.20 -40.32 -7.30
N LEU A 265 10.89 -39.76 -6.30
CA LEU A 265 11.92 -40.47 -5.55
C LEU A 265 11.32 -41.69 -4.84
N ARG A 266 10.11 -41.55 -4.28
CA ARG A 266 9.48 -42.61 -3.50
C ARG A 266 8.79 -43.67 -4.36
N HIS A 267 7.96 -43.28 -5.33
CA HIS A 267 7.13 -44.24 -6.05
C HIS A 267 7.75 -44.66 -7.38
N ASP A 268 8.32 -43.74 -8.14
CA ASP A 268 8.77 -44.02 -9.51
C ASP A 268 10.15 -44.65 -9.57
N LEU A 269 11.04 -44.29 -8.66
CA LEU A 269 12.37 -44.90 -8.58
C LEU A 269 12.33 -46.24 -7.84
N LEU A 270 11.60 -46.36 -6.73
CA LEU A 270 11.58 -47.61 -5.95
C LEU A 270 10.93 -48.78 -6.70
N ASN A 271 9.89 -48.54 -7.50
CA ASN A 271 9.19 -49.60 -8.23
C ASN A 271 10.10 -50.42 -9.17
N PRO A 272 10.81 -49.82 -10.15
CA PRO A 272 11.75 -50.55 -11.00
C PRO A 272 12.92 -51.13 -10.19
N VAL A 273 13.40 -50.46 -9.14
CA VAL A 273 14.45 -51.00 -8.25
C VAL A 273 13.99 -52.29 -7.56
N CYS A 274 12.76 -52.34 -7.05
CA CYS A 274 12.17 -53.53 -6.45
C CYS A 274 12.06 -54.68 -7.47
N ILE A 275 11.65 -54.37 -8.72
CA ILE A 275 11.58 -55.38 -9.79
C ILE A 275 12.98 -55.89 -10.15
N ILE A 276 13.96 -55.00 -10.33
CA ILE A 276 15.36 -55.37 -10.60
C ILE A 276 15.88 -56.30 -9.51
N LYS A 277 15.70 -55.92 -8.24
CA LYS A 277 16.12 -56.72 -7.09
C LYS A 277 15.41 -58.07 -7.03
N GLY A 278 14.10 -58.10 -7.32
CA GLY A 278 13.30 -59.32 -7.36
C GLY A 278 13.77 -60.28 -8.45
N MET A 279 13.89 -59.79 -9.69
CA MET A 279 14.33 -60.60 -10.83
C MET A 279 15.77 -61.05 -10.70
N ALA A 280 16.65 -60.25 -10.09
CA ALA A 280 18.01 -60.68 -9.76
C ALA A 280 18.01 -61.88 -8.78
N LYS A 281 17.14 -61.85 -7.75
CA LYS A 281 16.98 -62.98 -6.82
C LYS A 281 16.38 -64.22 -7.49
N VAL A 282 15.44 -64.06 -8.42
CA VAL A 282 14.89 -65.18 -9.19
C VAL A 282 15.97 -65.80 -10.07
N ALA A 283 16.68 -64.98 -10.85
CA ALA A 283 17.76 -65.43 -11.73
C ALA A 283 18.86 -66.22 -11.02
N LEU A 284 19.17 -65.89 -9.75
CA LEU A 284 20.15 -66.64 -8.94
C LEU A 284 19.71 -68.08 -8.60
N ASN A 285 18.42 -68.37 -8.64
CA ASN A 285 17.86 -69.69 -8.32
C ASN A 285 17.43 -70.47 -9.57
N GLU A 286 17.49 -69.86 -10.75
CA GLU A 286 17.15 -70.51 -12.01
C GLU A 286 18.29 -71.40 -12.50
N LYS A 287 17.93 -72.55 -13.08
CA LYS A 287 18.90 -73.52 -13.65
C LYS A 287 18.94 -73.47 -15.18
N SER A 288 17.91 -72.92 -15.79
CA SER A 288 17.74 -72.80 -17.24
C SER A 288 18.39 -71.51 -17.74
N GLU A 289 19.28 -71.62 -18.73
CA GLU A 289 19.92 -70.44 -19.33
C GLU A 289 18.89 -69.53 -20.00
N GLU A 290 17.80 -70.08 -20.55
CA GLU A 290 16.71 -69.29 -21.15
C GLU A 290 15.96 -68.46 -20.11
N ASP A 291 15.67 -69.03 -18.94
CA ASP A 291 14.98 -68.33 -17.85
C ASP A 291 15.88 -67.26 -17.24
N ILE A 292 17.16 -67.56 -16.99
CA ILE A 292 18.15 -66.55 -16.56
C ILE A 292 18.22 -65.39 -17.56
N ARG A 293 18.28 -65.68 -18.86
CA ARG A 293 18.33 -64.66 -19.91
C ARG A 293 17.05 -63.83 -19.97
N ARG A 294 15.88 -64.43 -19.71
CA ARG A 294 14.61 -63.70 -19.60
C ARG A 294 14.61 -62.75 -18.42
N GLU A 295 15.07 -63.18 -17.25
CA GLU A 295 15.14 -62.34 -16.06
C GLU A 295 16.16 -61.20 -16.22
N ILE A 296 17.33 -61.47 -16.79
CA ILE A 296 18.33 -60.44 -17.13
C ILE A 296 17.74 -59.41 -18.10
N LYS A 297 17.00 -59.83 -19.13
CA LYS A 297 16.29 -58.89 -20.02
C LYS A 297 15.29 -58.01 -19.27
N THR A 298 14.59 -58.55 -18.26
CA THR A 298 13.68 -57.78 -17.40
C THR A 298 14.44 -56.79 -16.51
N ILE A 299 15.59 -57.18 -15.97
CA ILE A 299 16.48 -56.31 -15.18
C ILE A 299 16.95 -55.13 -16.04
N ILE A 300 17.57 -55.39 -17.19
CA ILE A 300 18.08 -54.36 -18.11
C ILE A 300 16.95 -53.40 -18.50
N LYS A 301 15.78 -53.92 -18.87
CA LYS A 301 14.61 -53.11 -19.23
C LYS A 301 14.15 -52.18 -18.09
N ASN A 302 14.22 -52.63 -16.83
CA ASN A 302 13.86 -51.78 -15.69
C ASN A 302 14.97 -50.80 -15.31
N ALA A 303 16.24 -51.15 -15.54
CA ALA A 303 17.36 -50.23 -15.36
C ALA A 303 17.31 -49.07 -16.37
N GLU A 304 17.08 -49.35 -17.65
CA GLU A 304 16.84 -48.32 -18.69
C GLU A 304 15.65 -47.42 -18.34
N LYS A 305 14.58 -48.01 -17.77
CA LYS A 305 13.42 -47.24 -17.31
C LYS A 305 13.78 -46.31 -16.15
N LEU A 306 14.57 -46.79 -15.20
CA LEU A 306 15.02 -46.01 -14.04
C LEU A 306 15.90 -44.83 -14.50
N GLU A 307 16.86 -45.09 -15.39
CA GLU A 307 17.71 -44.07 -16.00
C GLU A 307 16.87 -42.97 -16.65
N LYS A 308 15.87 -43.34 -17.46
CA LYS A 308 14.99 -42.36 -18.09
C LYS A 308 14.18 -41.53 -17.10
N ILE A 309 13.71 -42.12 -15.99
CA ILE A 309 12.98 -41.37 -14.95
C ILE A 309 13.92 -40.36 -14.26
N ILE A 310 15.16 -40.75 -13.98
CA ILE A 310 16.17 -39.87 -13.36
C ILE A 310 16.49 -38.69 -14.29
N GLU A 311 16.70 -38.96 -15.58
CA GLU A 311 16.93 -37.91 -16.58
C GLU A 311 15.75 -36.94 -16.67
N ASP A 312 14.52 -37.47 -16.80
CA ASP A 312 13.30 -36.66 -16.90
C ASP A 312 13.09 -35.82 -15.62
N ALA A 313 13.37 -36.38 -14.44
CA ALA A 313 13.29 -35.68 -13.16
C ALA A 313 14.35 -34.57 -13.02
N ALA A 314 15.60 -34.87 -13.40
CA ALA A 314 16.68 -33.90 -13.41
C ALA A 314 16.41 -32.77 -14.41
N PHE A 315 15.84 -33.08 -15.58
CA PHE A 315 15.42 -32.11 -16.56
C PHE A 315 14.32 -31.20 -16.01
N LEU A 316 13.27 -31.76 -15.39
CA LEU A 316 12.23 -30.98 -14.72
C LEU A 316 12.80 -30.08 -13.61
N GLY A 317 13.72 -30.57 -12.79
CA GLY A 317 14.38 -29.74 -11.76
C GLY A 317 15.17 -28.57 -12.33
N LYS A 318 15.87 -28.78 -13.46
CA LYS A 318 16.54 -27.69 -14.18
C LYS A 318 15.54 -26.65 -14.68
N LEU A 319 14.38 -27.07 -15.20
CA LEU A 319 13.33 -26.15 -15.66
C LEU A 319 12.80 -25.27 -14.52
N GLU A 320 12.60 -25.83 -13.33
CA GLU A 320 12.07 -25.07 -12.18
C GLU A 320 13.11 -24.13 -11.54
N SER A 321 14.40 -24.46 -11.64
CA SER A 321 15.47 -23.60 -11.12
C SER A 321 15.73 -22.34 -11.96
N ARG A 322 15.33 -22.34 -13.24
CA ARG A 322 15.56 -21.21 -14.14
C ARG A 322 14.54 -20.11 -13.90
N ARG A 323 15.02 -18.97 -13.40
CA ARG A 323 14.20 -17.78 -13.16
C ARG A 323 13.74 -17.11 -14.46
N GLU A 324 14.56 -17.16 -15.50
CA GLU A 324 14.25 -16.66 -16.83
C GLU A 324 14.79 -17.63 -17.88
N LEU A 325 14.00 -17.91 -18.91
CA LEU A 325 14.47 -18.62 -20.09
C LEU A 325 15.09 -17.60 -21.04
N GLU A 326 16.30 -17.87 -21.50
CA GLU A 326 16.89 -17.10 -22.60
C GLU A 326 16.19 -17.50 -23.90
N PHE A 327 15.54 -16.55 -24.56
CA PHE A 327 14.84 -16.77 -25.81
C PHE A 327 15.73 -16.35 -26.98
N GLU A 328 15.87 -17.23 -27.96
CA GLU A 328 16.59 -16.99 -29.21
C GLU A 328 15.64 -17.17 -30.40
N GLU A 329 16.04 -16.69 -31.58
CA GLU A 329 15.30 -16.95 -32.81
C GLU A 329 15.51 -18.40 -33.25
N VAL A 330 14.41 -19.17 -33.26
CA VAL A 330 14.40 -20.59 -33.60
C VAL A 330 13.59 -20.80 -34.87
N ASN A 331 14.22 -21.39 -35.90
CA ASN A 331 13.54 -21.86 -37.10
C ASN A 331 12.83 -23.20 -36.82
N LEU A 332 11.51 -23.18 -36.69
CA LEU A 332 10.73 -24.38 -36.38
C LEU A 332 10.77 -25.42 -37.49
N ASN A 333 10.90 -25.01 -38.75
CA ASN A 333 10.95 -25.94 -39.87
C ASN A 333 12.20 -26.82 -39.79
N GLU A 334 13.36 -26.21 -39.56
CA GLU A 334 14.63 -26.91 -39.40
C GLU A 334 14.65 -27.76 -38.13
N LEU A 335 14.15 -27.21 -37.02
CA LEU A 335 14.12 -27.93 -35.76
C LEU A 335 13.28 -29.22 -35.85
N ILE A 336 12.08 -29.13 -36.43
CA ILE A 336 11.21 -30.30 -36.60
C ILE A 336 11.86 -31.34 -37.52
N ARG A 337 12.51 -30.90 -38.62
CA ARG A 337 13.23 -31.82 -39.52
C ARG A 337 14.36 -32.55 -38.80
N LYS A 338 15.18 -31.83 -38.04
CA LYS A 338 16.27 -32.40 -37.25
C LYS A 338 15.77 -33.43 -36.23
N VAL A 339 14.72 -33.11 -35.49
CA VAL A 339 14.12 -34.07 -34.53
C VAL A 339 13.61 -35.31 -35.26
N ILE A 340 13.01 -35.17 -36.44
CA ILE A 340 12.52 -36.33 -37.22
C ILE A 340 13.67 -37.21 -37.70
N GLU A 341 14.79 -36.62 -38.11
CA GLU A 341 16.02 -37.33 -38.47
C GLU A 341 16.59 -38.14 -37.29
N ASP A 342 16.57 -37.58 -36.07
CA ASP A 342 17.00 -38.26 -34.84
C ASP A 342 16.17 -39.55 -34.58
N PHE A 343 14.92 -39.60 -35.04
CA PHE A 343 14.04 -40.78 -34.91
C PHE A 343 14.02 -41.71 -36.14
N SER A 344 14.80 -41.43 -37.19
CA SER A 344 14.86 -42.20 -38.44
C SER A 344 14.97 -43.71 -38.21
N ASN A 345 15.92 -44.15 -37.37
CA ASN A 345 16.11 -45.55 -37.00
C ASN A 345 14.87 -46.18 -36.37
N SER A 346 14.14 -45.44 -35.54
CA SER A 346 12.92 -45.92 -34.88
C SER A 346 11.77 -46.08 -35.88
N PHE A 347 11.63 -45.14 -36.81
CA PHE A 347 10.65 -45.25 -37.90
C PHE A 347 10.97 -46.43 -38.82
N SER A 348 12.24 -46.63 -39.20
CA SER A 348 12.67 -47.77 -40.03
C SER A 348 12.41 -49.11 -39.35
N ARG A 349 12.74 -49.25 -38.05
CA ARG A 349 12.49 -50.49 -37.28
C ARG A 349 11.01 -50.88 -37.26
N LYS A 350 10.09 -49.92 -37.14
CA LYS A 350 8.64 -50.16 -37.17
C LYS A 350 8.01 -50.04 -38.56
N LYS A 351 8.81 -49.81 -39.61
CA LYS A 351 8.36 -49.59 -41.00
C LYS A 351 7.30 -48.49 -41.12
N MET A 352 7.39 -47.44 -40.30
CA MET A 352 6.40 -46.35 -40.24
C MET A 352 6.61 -45.34 -41.37
N ASN A 353 5.51 -44.74 -41.86
CA ASN A 353 5.55 -43.65 -42.84
C ASN A 353 5.40 -42.30 -42.12
N VAL A 354 6.36 -41.40 -42.32
CA VAL A 354 6.35 -40.07 -41.70
C VAL A 354 6.06 -39.01 -42.75
N LYS A 355 4.97 -38.26 -42.56
CA LYS A 355 4.58 -37.14 -43.42
C LYS A 355 4.85 -35.82 -42.71
N LEU A 356 5.61 -34.93 -43.36
CA LEU A 356 5.80 -33.56 -42.91
C LEU A 356 4.85 -32.61 -43.64
N GLU A 357 4.08 -31.83 -42.87
CA GLU A 357 3.20 -30.78 -43.37
C GLU A 357 3.70 -29.42 -42.87
N LEU A 358 4.84 -29.00 -43.42
CA LEU A 358 5.50 -27.74 -43.06
C LEU A 358 5.23 -26.67 -44.13
N PRO A 359 5.10 -25.38 -43.77
CA PRO A 359 5.01 -24.30 -44.74
C PRO A 359 6.29 -24.19 -45.58
N ASN A 360 6.17 -23.75 -46.83
CA ASN A 360 7.33 -23.51 -47.70
C ASN A 360 8.21 -22.34 -47.23
N ARG A 361 7.65 -21.43 -46.42
CA ARG A 361 8.38 -20.34 -45.78
C ARG A 361 8.89 -20.76 -44.40
N GLU A 362 10.00 -20.16 -43.98
CA GLU A 362 10.54 -20.35 -42.64
C GLU A 362 9.63 -19.74 -41.58
N VAL A 363 9.38 -20.51 -40.52
CA VAL A 363 8.60 -20.09 -39.37
C VAL A 363 9.54 -19.90 -38.19
N ILE A 364 9.97 -18.65 -38.00
CA ILE A 364 10.82 -18.25 -36.90
C ILE A 364 9.96 -17.83 -35.70
N ILE A 365 10.32 -18.34 -34.52
CA ILE A 365 9.75 -17.92 -33.23
C ILE A 365 10.87 -17.58 -32.25
N GLN A 366 10.56 -16.75 -31.25
CA GLN A 366 11.41 -16.63 -30.08
C GLN A 366 11.12 -17.77 -29.11
N ALA A 367 12.08 -18.68 -28.94
CA ALA A 367 11.97 -19.83 -28.05
C ALA A 367 13.32 -20.12 -27.38
N ASN A 368 13.30 -20.82 -26.25
CA ASN A 368 14.53 -21.37 -25.67
C ASN A 368 14.92 -22.66 -26.41
N SER A 369 16.22 -22.96 -26.55
CA SER A 369 16.74 -24.15 -27.24
C SER A 369 16.17 -25.49 -26.74
N ILE A 370 15.68 -25.55 -25.49
CA ILE A 370 14.99 -26.71 -24.92
C ILE A 370 13.64 -27.03 -25.59
N ILE A 371 13.10 -26.14 -26.42
CA ILE A 371 11.83 -26.34 -27.14
C ILE A 371 11.83 -27.62 -27.98
N LYS A 372 13.01 -28.08 -28.42
CA LYS A 372 13.20 -29.37 -29.11
C LYS A 372 12.56 -30.55 -28.36
N GLU A 373 12.58 -30.52 -27.03
CA GLU A 373 12.05 -31.58 -26.18
C GLU A 373 10.53 -31.74 -26.30
N ILE A 374 9.79 -30.69 -26.66
CA ILE A 374 8.36 -30.80 -26.96
C ILE A 374 8.15 -31.79 -28.11
N PHE A 375 8.88 -31.57 -29.21
CA PHE A 375 8.74 -32.39 -30.42
C PHE A 375 9.23 -33.80 -30.16
N SER A 376 10.39 -33.97 -29.52
CA SER A 376 10.94 -35.29 -29.20
C SER A 376 9.98 -36.14 -28.36
N ASN A 377 9.34 -35.55 -27.34
CA ASN A 377 8.37 -36.26 -26.50
C ASN A 377 7.09 -36.63 -27.24
N LEU A 378 6.54 -35.73 -28.06
CA LEU A 378 5.32 -36.00 -28.83
C LEU A 378 5.57 -37.06 -29.92
N ILE A 379 6.69 -36.95 -30.65
CA ILE A 379 7.07 -37.91 -31.70
C ILE A 379 7.39 -39.27 -31.10
N SER A 380 8.14 -39.33 -30.00
CA SER A 380 8.42 -40.59 -29.29
C SER A 380 7.13 -41.28 -28.84
N ASN A 381 6.14 -40.52 -28.36
CA ASN A 381 4.83 -41.07 -28.02
C ASN A 381 4.09 -41.58 -29.26
N ALA A 382 4.06 -40.84 -30.37
CA ALA A 382 3.44 -41.30 -31.60
C ALA A 382 4.04 -42.65 -32.08
N ILE A 383 5.37 -42.75 -32.14
CA ILE A 383 6.07 -44.01 -32.52
C ILE A 383 5.71 -45.15 -31.58
N LYS A 384 5.58 -44.86 -30.29
CA LYS A 384 5.36 -45.88 -29.28
C LYS A 384 3.93 -46.41 -29.27
N TYR A 385 2.93 -45.54 -29.42
CA TYR A 385 1.52 -45.89 -29.31
C TYR A 385 0.87 -46.26 -30.65
N SER A 386 1.52 -45.97 -31.78
CA SER A 386 1.08 -46.43 -33.09
C SER A 386 1.57 -47.84 -33.44
N PRO A 387 0.74 -48.64 -34.16
CA PRO A 387 1.13 -49.96 -34.64
C PRO A 387 2.23 -49.87 -35.70
N GLU A 388 2.88 -50.99 -36.01
CA GLU A 388 3.84 -51.06 -37.13
C GLU A 388 3.16 -50.70 -38.46
N LYS A 389 3.93 -50.16 -39.41
CA LYS A 389 3.44 -49.71 -40.73
C LYS A 389 2.39 -48.59 -40.70
N SER A 390 2.18 -47.95 -39.55
CA SER A 390 1.30 -46.79 -39.42
C SER A 390 1.92 -45.52 -39.98
N LYS A 391 1.05 -44.51 -40.18
CA LYS A 391 1.44 -43.18 -40.59
C LYS A 391 1.47 -42.22 -39.41
N ILE A 392 2.56 -41.45 -39.31
CA ILE A 392 2.69 -40.32 -38.38
C ILE A 392 2.79 -39.04 -39.20
N THR A 393 1.99 -38.03 -38.88
CA THR A 393 2.03 -36.72 -39.55
C THR A 393 2.45 -35.65 -38.57
N VAL A 394 3.50 -34.90 -38.88
CA VAL A 394 3.93 -33.74 -38.09
C VAL A 394 3.72 -32.50 -38.93
N GLY A 395 2.94 -31.57 -38.42
CA GLY A 395 2.55 -30.37 -39.15
C GLY A 395 2.76 -29.08 -38.37
N LEU A 396 2.94 -28.01 -39.12
CA LEU A 396 3.14 -26.65 -38.62
C LEU A 396 2.27 -25.68 -39.41
N LYS A 397 1.47 -24.87 -38.72
CA LYS A 397 0.59 -23.86 -39.32
C LYS A 397 0.74 -22.54 -38.58
N GLU A 398 0.84 -21.45 -39.33
CA GLU A 398 0.76 -20.11 -38.73
C GLU A 398 -0.69 -19.67 -38.58
N LYS A 399 -1.01 -19.08 -37.43
CA LYS A 399 -2.30 -18.44 -37.16
C LYS A 399 -2.19 -16.93 -37.34
N ARG A 400 -3.31 -16.29 -37.71
CA ARG A 400 -3.40 -14.83 -37.93
C ARG A 400 -2.95 -13.98 -36.72
N ASN A 401 -3.01 -14.51 -35.50
CA ASN A 401 -2.71 -13.78 -34.26
C ASN A 401 -1.23 -13.84 -33.83
N LYS A 402 -0.26 -13.87 -34.76
CA LYS A 402 1.17 -14.04 -34.45
C LYS A 402 1.47 -15.27 -33.57
N LYS A 403 0.72 -16.35 -33.78
CA LYS A 403 0.90 -17.63 -33.10
C LYS A 403 1.17 -18.72 -34.13
N VAL A 404 1.82 -19.78 -33.69
CA VAL A 404 2.07 -20.99 -34.48
C VAL A 404 1.33 -22.14 -33.83
N LEU A 405 0.78 -23.02 -34.66
CA LEU A 405 0.15 -24.26 -34.26
C LEU A 405 0.96 -25.41 -34.82
N ILE A 406 1.50 -26.22 -33.94
CA ILE A 406 2.18 -27.47 -34.23
C ILE A 406 1.22 -28.60 -33.91
N TYR A 407 1.24 -29.66 -34.71
CA TYR A 407 0.52 -30.88 -34.38
C TYR A 407 1.31 -32.13 -34.72
N VAL A 408 1.16 -33.15 -33.88
CA VAL A 408 1.63 -34.51 -34.13
C VAL A 408 0.42 -35.42 -34.16
N LYS A 409 0.18 -36.01 -35.32
CA LYS A 409 -0.94 -36.90 -35.61
C LYS A 409 -0.43 -38.33 -35.71
N ASP A 410 -1.04 -39.21 -34.93
CA ASP A 410 -0.70 -40.63 -34.87
C ASP A 410 -1.91 -41.51 -35.21
N GLU A 411 -1.69 -42.75 -35.63
CA GLU A 411 -2.74 -43.76 -35.93
C GLU A 411 -2.78 -44.85 -34.84
N GLY A 412 -2.48 -44.45 -33.60
CA GLY A 412 -2.47 -45.34 -32.45
C GLY A 412 -3.84 -45.63 -31.87
N ILE A 413 -3.84 -46.01 -30.60
CA ILE A 413 -5.04 -46.42 -29.86
C ILE A 413 -6.02 -45.28 -29.56
N GLY A 414 -5.58 -44.02 -29.74
CA GLY A 414 -6.34 -42.84 -29.32
C GLY A 414 -6.27 -42.59 -27.81
N VAL A 415 -6.80 -41.44 -27.38
CA VAL A 415 -6.91 -41.06 -25.98
C VAL A 415 -8.39 -41.00 -25.63
N PRO A 416 -8.90 -41.84 -24.71
CA PRO A 416 -10.30 -41.77 -24.29
C PRO A 416 -10.64 -40.40 -23.69
N ASP A 417 -11.87 -39.94 -23.89
CA ASP A 417 -12.33 -38.60 -23.48
C ASP A 417 -12.07 -38.29 -22.00
N GLU A 418 -12.25 -39.28 -21.12
CA GLU A 418 -12.00 -39.15 -19.68
C GLU A 418 -10.55 -38.80 -19.34
N TYR A 419 -9.60 -39.17 -20.19
CA TYR A 419 -8.17 -38.86 -20.00
C TYR A 419 -7.73 -37.60 -20.73
N LYS A 420 -8.43 -37.11 -21.75
CA LYS A 420 -7.98 -35.97 -22.58
C LYS A 420 -7.67 -34.70 -21.78
N ARG A 421 -8.49 -34.38 -20.78
CA ARG A 421 -8.28 -33.20 -19.91
C ARG A 421 -7.03 -33.32 -19.04
N GLY A 422 -6.64 -34.53 -18.68
CA GLY A 422 -5.60 -34.80 -17.69
C GLY A 422 -4.36 -35.49 -18.23
N ILE A 423 -4.29 -35.90 -19.50
CA ILE A 423 -3.16 -36.70 -20.03
C ILE A 423 -1.81 -35.96 -20.01
N PHE A 424 -1.86 -34.63 -19.94
CA PHE A 424 -0.70 -33.76 -19.76
C PHE A 424 -0.36 -33.50 -18.29
N GLU A 425 -1.23 -33.92 -17.37
CA GLU A 425 -0.90 -33.98 -15.95
C GLU A 425 -0.06 -35.22 -15.70
N ARG A 426 0.73 -35.16 -14.64
CA ARG A 426 1.57 -36.27 -14.22
C ARG A 426 0.71 -37.51 -13.91
N PHE A 427 1.24 -38.69 -14.23
CA PHE A 427 0.67 -40.00 -13.87
C PHE A 427 -0.67 -40.39 -14.50
N LYS A 428 -1.34 -39.49 -15.25
CA LYS A 428 -2.54 -39.85 -15.99
C LYS A 428 -2.17 -40.55 -17.30
N ARG A 429 -2.12 -41.88 -17.20
CA ARG A 429 -1.98 -42.78 -18.35
C ARG A 429 -3.28 -43.50 -18.61
N VAL A 430 -3.59 -43.72 -19.89
CA VAL A 430 -4.53 -44.77 -20.29
C VAL A 430 -3.89 -46.10 -19.86
N LYS A 431 -4.43 -46.75 -18.82
CA LYS A 431 -3.91 -48.03 -18.31
C LYS A 431 -4.08 -49.11 -19.39
N LYS A 432 -2.98 -49.56 -19.99
CA LYS A 432 -2.95 -50.78 -20.81
C LYS A 432 -1.60 -51.48 -20.67
N GLU A 433 -1.63 -52.81 -20.55
CA GLU A 433 -0.44 -53.67 -20.44
C GLU A 433 0.45 -53.56 -21.68
N GLY A 434 1.77 -53.58 -21.48
CA GLY A 434 2.76 -53.71 -22.55
C GLY A 434 3.40 -52.42 -23.08
N VAL A 435 2.85 -51.23 -22.84
CA VAL A 435 3.35 -49.98 -23.45
C VAL A 435 4.30 -49.20 -22.51
N LYS A 436 5.60 -49.14 -22.86
CA LYS A 436 6.74 -48.66 -22.01
C LYS A 436 6.90 -47.14 -21.94
N GLY A 437 6.91 -46.48 -20.77
CA GLY A 437 7.34 -45.05 -20.66
C GLY A 437 7.35 -44.51 -19.23
N SER A 438 8.07 -43.39 -19.01
CA SER A 438 8.25 -42.74 -17.70
C SER A 438 6.97 -42.08 -17.16
N GLY A 439 6.05 -41.68 -18.03
CA GLY A 439 4.85 -40.92 -17.64
C GLY A 439 5.11 -39.45 -17.37
N LEU A 440 6.36 -39.01 -17.52
CA LEU A 440 6.80 -37.63 -17.33
C LEU A 440 6.85 -36.83 -18.64
N GLY A 441 6.98 -37.49 -19.79
CA GLY A 441 7.16 -36.82 -21.08
C GLY A 441 6.07 -35.80 -21.46
N LEU A 442 4.77 -36.14 -21.30
CA LEU A 442 3.69 -35.19 -21.60
C LEU A 442 3.57 -34.06 -20.55
N ALA A 443 3.98 -34.32 -19.31
CA ALA A 443 4.09 -33.28 -18.29
C ALA A 443 5.23 -32.30 -18.59
N ILE A 444 6.37 -32.81 -19.10
CA ILE A 444 7.47 -31.99 -19.62
C ILE A 444 6.98 -31.12 -20.79
N VAL A 445 6.25 -31.72 -21.74
CA VAL A 445 5.66 -30.97 -22.87
C VAL A 445 4.77 -29.83 -22.36
N LYS A 446 3.83 -30.13 -21.45
CA LYS A 446 2.95 -29.10 -20.87
C LYS A 446 3.74 -27.98 -20.20
N ARG A 447 4.73 -28.32 -19.38
CA ARG A 447 5.54 -27.34 -18.67
C ARG A 447 6.34 -26.45 -19.62
N LEU A 448 6.97 -27.03 -20.63
CA LEU A 448 7.71 -26.28 -21.65
C LEU A 448 6.78 -25.34 -22.42
N VAL A 449 5.60 -25.80 -22.79
CA VAL A 449 4.60 -24.98 -23.49
C VAL A 449 4.12 -23.83 -22.60
N GLU A 450 3.86 -24.07 -21.31
CA GLU A 450 3.48 -23.03 -20.34
C GLU A 450 4.58 -21.98 -20.14
N LEU A 451 5.85 -22.41 -20.04
CA LEU A 451 7.01 -21.50 -19.95
C LEU A 451 7.16 -20.63 -21.21
N HIS A 452 6.67 -21.10 -22.36
CA HIS A 452 6.63 -20.33 -23.61
C HIS A 452 5.28 -19.60 -23.80
N ASN A 453 4.46 -19.46 -22.75
CA ASN A 453 3.14 -18.82 -22.79
C ASN A 453 2.19 -19.42 -23.85
N GLY A 454 2.31 -20.72 -24.09
CA GLY A 454 1.54 -21.47 -25.07
C GLY A 454 0.37 -22.25 -24.49
N ARG A 455 -0.21 -23.11 -25.33
CA ARG A 455 -1.22 -24.10 -24.96
C ARG A 455 -0.95 -25.45 -25.60
N VAL A 456 -1.25 -26.53 -24.87
CA VAL A 456 -1.19 -27.90 -25.38
C VAL A 456 -2.50 -28.62 -25.11
N TRP A 457 -2.98 -29.41 -26.07
CA TRP A 457 -4.17 -30.24 -25.93
C TRP A 457 -4.12 -31.45 -26.86
N VAL A 458 -5.09 -32.36 -26.74
CA VAL A 458 -5.21 -33.57 -27.56
C VAL A 458 -6.63 -33.70 -28.10
N GLU A 459 -6.76 -34.14 -29.36
CA GLU A 459 -8.01 -34.46 -30.03
C GLU A 459 -7.93 -35.86 -30.65
N ASP A 460 -9.07 -36.39 -31.11
CA ASP A 460 -9.11 -37.68 -31.81
C ASP A 460 -8.63 -37.56 -33.25
N ASN A 461 -7.99 -38.62 -33.73
CA ASN A 461 -7.74 -38.81 -35.14
C ASN A 461 -8.72 -39.85 -35.72
N THR A 462 -9.40 -39.50 -36.82
CA THR A 462 -10.30 -40.40 -37.56
C THR A 462 -9.55 -41.15 -38.66
N PRO A 463 -9.74 -42.49 -38.83
CA PRO A 463 -10.66 -43.36 -38.08
C PRO A 463 -10.14 -43.84 -36.73
N LYS A 464 -8.83 -43.79 -36.45
CA LYS A 464 -8.22 -44.11 -35.15
C LYS A 464 -6.96 -43.27 -34.88
N GLY A 465 -6.66 -43.04 -33.61
CA GLY A 465 -5.43 -42.38 -33.13
C GLY A 465 -5.68 -41.05 -32.42
N SER A 466 -4.63 -40.26 -32.25
CA SER A 466 -4.70 -38.95 -31.60
C SER A 466 -3.98 -37.85 -32.37
N ILE A 467 -4.39 -36.61 -32.10
CA ILE A 467 -3.73 -35.41 -32.59
C ILE A 467 -3.34 -34.57 -31.38
N PHE A 468 -2.04 -34.49 -31.12
CA PHE A 468 -1.49 -33.63 -30.08
C PHE A 468 -1.17 -32.28 -30.67
N TYR A 469 -1.78 -31.22 -30.13
CA TYR A 469 -1.59 -29.85 -30.59
C TYR A 469 -0.76 -29.05 -29.58
N VAL A 470 0.15 -28.23 -30.11
CA VAL A 470 0.93 -27.24 -29.36
C VAL A 470 0.78 -25.89 -30.05
N GLU A 471 0.28 -24.89 -29.32
CA GLU A 471 0.19 -23.51 -29.77
C GLU A 471 1.21 -22.64 -29.03
N LEU A 472 2.04 -21.91 -29.77
CA LEU A 472 3.07 -21.02 -29.20
C LEU A 472 2.97 -19.61 -29.82
N PRO A 473 3.29 -18.54 -29.08
CA PRO A 473 3.46 -17.20 -29.65
C PRO A 473 4.74 -17.11 -30.47
N LYS A 474 4.76 -16.26 -31.51
CA LYS A 474 5.97 -16.00 -32.30
C LYS A 474 7.02 -15.15 -31.58
N LYS A 475 6.58 -14.30 -30.64
CA LYS A 475 7.46 -13.43 -29.84
C LYS A 475 7.31 -13.80 -28.36
N ALA A 476 8.43 -13.84 -27.65
CA ALA A 476 8.41 -13.91 -26.20
C ALA A 476 7.81 -12.59 -25.65
N LYS A 477 7.19 -12.64 -24.48
CA LYS A 477 6.58 -11.47 -23.85
C LYS A 477 7.60 -10.67 -23.06
#